data_AF-A0AA38S3U1-F1
#
_entry.id   AF-A0AA38S3U1-F1
#
_cell.length_a   1.000
_cell.length_b   1.000
_cell.length_c   1.000
_cell.angle_alpha   90.00
_cell.angle_beta   90.00
_cell.angle_gamma   90.00
#
_symmetry.space_group_name_H-M   'P 1'
#
loop_
_entity.id
_entity.type
_entity.pdbx_description
1 polymer ?
#
loop_
_entity_poly.entity_id
_entity_poly.type
_entity_poly.pdbx_seq_one_letter_code
_entity_poly.pdbx_strand_id
1 'polypeptide(L)'
;MWIGDRKKATRLVLFFHGGGYCTWLTEGHLEWCLQASILANPAVEVAAAVLQYTTCPAGRYPVQLQQASAALARLLASGIDPDQIVVGGDSAGGNLTAQLLGHILHPHPRVEPLELTRPLRAAFTVSPWVSTSINAPSVKENKHIDMLSPEHTASLCRTVFEGTDHESEQRQGLGWAMPVDADETWFDGLSKATKALYVTVGRQEIIRDQGLVWADRIRRRNKDVQVTLEIADNEAHDFILLEGMHNVVGDATVRMRKWFSSVI
;
A
#
# COMPACT_ATOMS: atom_id res chain seq x y z
N MET A 1 11.55 -6.56 9.98
CA MET A 1 11.26 -6.92 11.40
C MET A 1 10.06 -7.86 11.44
N TRP A 2 9.90 -8.67 12.50
CA TRP A 2 8.74 -9.56 12.68
C TRP A 2 7.92 -9.14 13.90
N ILE A 3 6.59 -9.22 13.79
CA ILE A 3 5.63 -9.08 14.89
C ILE A 3 4.75 -10.34 14.92
N GLY A 4 4.48 -10.90 16.10
CA GLY A 4 3.70 -12.14 16.26
C GLY A 4 4.54 -13.43 16.18
N ASP A 5 3.91 -14.58 16.45
CA ASP A 5 4.57 -15.89 16.48
C ASP A 5 4.59 -16.53 15.08
N ARG A 6 5.68 -16.31 14.34
CA ARG A 6 5.90 -16.87 12.99
C ARG A 6 5.82 -18.41 12.96
N LYS A 7 6.05 -19.12 14.06
CA LYS A 7 6.01 -20.59 14.06
C LYS A 7 4.58 -21.13 14.11
N LYS A 8 3.64 -20.33 14.61
CA LYS A 8 2.21 -20.69 14.72
C LYS A 8 1.36 -20.02 13.65
N ALA A 9 1.84 -18.90 13.10
CA ALA A 9 1.11 -18.11 12.13
C ALA A 9 0.64 -18.96 10.93
N THR A 10 -0.67 -18.94 10.70
CA THR A 10 -1.30 -19.56 9.52
C THR A 10 -1.54 -18.55 8.41
N ARG A 11 -1.34 -17.26 8.73
CA ARG A 11 -1.48 -16.10 7.86
C ARG A 11 -0.36 -15.12 8.12
N LEU A 12 0.14 -14.49 7.07
CA LEU A 12 1.24 -13.55 7.14
C LEU A 12 0.85 -12.22 6.53
N VAL A 13 1.30 -11.14 7.16
CA VAL A 13 1.21 -9.79 6.61
C VAL A 13 2.60 -9.37 6.16
N LEU A 14 2.76 -9.00 4.90
CA LEU A 14 3.94 -8.26 4.46
C LEU A 14 3.57 -6.78 4.44
N PHE A 15 4.08 -6.06 5.44
CA PHE A 15 3.69 -4.69 5.74
C PHE A 15 4.70 -3.67 5.21
N PHE A 16 4.22 -2.63 4.55
CA PHE A 16 5.00 -1.52 4.02
C PHE A 16 4.57 -0.22 4.74
N HIS A 17 5.49 0.43 5.43
CA HIS A 17 5.18 1.68 6.14
C HIS A 17 5.00 2.85 5.17
N GLY A 18 4.27 3.89 5.58
CA GLY A 18 4.16 5.15 4.85
C GLY A 18 5.36 6.08 5.06
N GLY A 19 5.12 7.39 4.94
CA GLY A 19 6.17 8.39 5.16
C GLY A 19 6.82 8.99 3.91
N GLY A 20 6.11 8.99 2.78
CA GLY A 20 6.56 9.64 1.54
C GLY A 20 7.87 9.09 0.98
N TYR A 21 8.25 7.86 1.34
CA TYR A 21 9.58 7.26 1.12
C TYR A 21 10.77 8.00 1.76
N CYS A 22 10.53 9.06 2.52
CA CYS A 22 11.56 9.92 3.11
C CYS A 22 11.63 9.80 4.63
N THR A 23 10.58 9.30 5.29
CA THR A 23 10.60 9.03 6.73
C THR A 23 10.67 7.54 7.02
N TRP A 24 11.26 7.21 8.16
CA TRP A 24 11.45 5.84 8.61
C TRP A 24 10.16 5.27 9.21
N LEU A 25 10.10 3.94 9.28
CA LEU A 25 9.18 3.20 10.13
C LEU A 25 9.18 3.77 11.57
N THR A 26 7.99 3.92 12.15
CA THR A 26 7.80 4.42 13.52
C THR A 26 7.13 3.37 14.41
N GLU A 27 7.16 3.58 15.72
CA GLU A 27 6.41 2.73 16.67
C GLU A 27 4.90 2.72 16.38
N GLY A 28 4.33 3.85 15.96
CA GLY A 28 2.93 3.93 15.56
C GLY A 28 2.58 2.99 14.40
N HIS A 29 3.50 2.79 13.45
CA HIS A 29 3.32 1.80 12.38
C HIS A 29 3.26 0.36 12.91
N LEU A 30 4.10 0.05 13.90
CA LEU A 30 4.13 -1.27 14.53
C LEU A 30 2.85 -1.51 15.34
N GLU A 31 2.43 -0.50 16.10
CA GLU A 31 1.23 -0.57 16.94
C GLU A 31 -0.01 -0.76 16.07
N TRP A 32 -0.20 0.04 15.02
CA TRP A 32 -1.37 -0.14 14.19
C TRP A 32 -1.32 -1.46 13.41
N CYS A 33 -0.16 -1.91 12.93
CA CYS A 33 -0.03 -3.23 12.27
C CYS A 33 -0.40 -4.38 13.23
N LEU A 34 0.03 -4.29 14.50
CA LEU A 34 -0.35 -5.21 15.55
C LEU A 34 -1.86 -5.19 15.81
N GLN A 35 -2.42 -4.01 16.07
CA GLN A 35 -3.83 -3.86 16.44
C GLN A 35 -4.75 -4.23 15.28
N ALA A 36 -4.50 -3.72 14.08
CA ALA A 36 -5.41 -3.81 12.95
C ALA A 36 -5.33 -5.13 12.18
N SER A 37 -4.18 -5.82 12.22
CA SER A 37 -3.96 -7.03 11.44
C SER A 37 -3.74 -8.27 12.30
N ILE A 38 -2.82 -8.22 13.26
CA ILE A 38 -2.47 -9.41 14.08
C ILE A 38 -3.58 -9.71 15.09
N LEU A 39 -4.09 -8.68 15.77
CA LEU A 39 -5.16 -8.80 16.76
C LEU A 39 -6.55 -8.69 16.14
N ALA A 40 -6.66 -8.72 14.80
CA ALA A 40 -7.93 -8.56 14.10
C ALA A 40 -8.92 -9.67 14.42
N ASN A 41 -8.43 -10.92 14.40
CA ASN A 41 -9.24 -12.10 14.65
C ASN A 41 -8.48 -13.04 15.61
N PRO A 42 -8.90 -13.16 16.88
CA PRO A 42 -8.21 -14.00 17.86
C PRO A 42 -8.32 -15.50 17.55
N ALA A 43 -9.16 -15.92 16.60
CA ALA A 43 -9.26 -17.30 16.14
C ALA A 43 -8.21 -17.67 15.06
N VAL A 44 -7.45 -16.69 14.55
CA VAL A 44 -6.47 -16.89 13.49
C VAL A 44 -5.09 -16.43 13.96
N GLU A 45 -4.12 -17.33 13.93
CA GLU A 45 -2.72 -16.99 14.23
C GLU A 45 -2.13 -16.21 13.04
N VAL A 46 -1.80 -14.94 13.27
CA VAL A 46 -1.24 -14.01 12.28
C VAL A 46 0.13 -13.53 12.75
N ALA A 47 1.10 -13.43 11.83
CA ALA A 47 2.34 -12.70 12.07
C ALA A 47 2.61 -11.70 10.93
N ALA A 48 3.30 -10.61 11.24
CA ALA A 48 3.64 -9.58 10.26
C ALA A 48 5.16 -9.52 10.03
N ALA A 49 5.57 -9.57 8.77
CA ALA A 49 6.87 -9.13 8.31
C ALA A 49 6.78 -7.65 7.92
N VAL A 50 7.31 -6.77 8.77
CA VAL A 50 7.38 -5.33 8.50
C VAL A 50 8.68 -5.03 7.74
N LEU A 51 8.54 -4.52 6.52
CA LEU A 51 9.67 -4.14 5.68
C LEU A 51 10.12 -2.72 6.04
N GLN A 52 11.32 -2.61 6.58
CA GLN A 52 12.04 -1.34 6.70
C GLN A 52 12.89 -1.17 5.45
N TYR A 53 12.31 -0.57 4.41
CA TYR A 53 13.00 -0.32 3.15
C TYR A 53 13.93 0.91 3.27
N THR A 54 14.86 1.04 2.33
CA THR A 54 15.76 2.20 2.25
C THR A 54 14.97 3.45 1.86
N THR A 55 15.10 4.52 2.63
CA THR A 55 14.44 5.80 2.38
C THR A 55 15.28 6.74 1.53
N CYS A 56 14.64 7.73 0.91
CA CYS A 56 15.32 8.80 0.21
C CYS A 56 16.11 9.69 1.20
N PRO A 57 17.25 10.26 0.77
CA PRO A 57 17.85 10.13 -0.57
C PRO A 57 18.75 8.90 -0.76
N ALA A 58 18.95 8.07 0.27
CA ALA A 58 19.86 6.93 0.22
C ALA A 58 19.42 5.83 -0.75
N GLY A 59 18.10 5.64 -0.89
CA GLY A 59 17.47 4.82 -1.92
C GLY A 59 16.35 5.60 -2.57
N ARG A 60 16.37 5.71 -3.90
CA ARG A 60 15.29 6.31 -4.70
C ARG A 60 14.60 5.23 -5.53
N TYR A 61 13.47 5.57 -6.14
CA TYR A 61 12.77 4.65 -7.04
C TYR A 61 13.74 4.04 -8.09
N PRO A 62 13.69 2.72 -8.36
CA PRO A 62 12.77 1.70 -7.82
C PRO A 62 13.35 0.87 -6.64
N VAL A 63 14.31 1.38 -5.86
CA VAL A 63 14.98 0.60 -4.77
C VAL A 63 13.98 0.01 -3.78
N GLN A 64 12.95 0.76 -3.40
CA GLN A 64 11.93 0.30 -2.47
C GLN A 64 11.12 -0.85 -3.05
N LEU A 65 10.79 -0.80 -4.35
CA LEU A 65 10.12 -1.89 -5.07
C LEU A 65 11.02 -3.13 -5.17
N GLN A 66 12.32 -2.96 -5.43
CA GLN A 66 13.29 -4.06 -5.40
C GLN A 66 13.27 -4.77 -4.03
N GLN A 67 13.27 -4.00 -2.95
CA GLN A 67 13.27 -4.55 -1.59
C GLN A 67 11.92 -5.19 -1.21
N ALA A 68 10.79 -4.62 -1.66
CA ALA A 68 9.47 -5.23 -1.48
C ALA A 68 9.33 -6.55 -2.25
N SER A 69 9.79 -6.56 -3.50
CA SER A 69 9.81 -7.77 -4.34
C SER A 69 10.68 -8.86 -3.70
N ALA A 70 11.91 -8.51 -3.29
CA ALA A 70 12.83 -9.44 -2.63
C ALA A 70 12.28 -9.97 -1.29
N ALA A 71 11.57 -9.13 -0.51
CA ALA A 71 10.94 -9.55 0.73
C ALA A 71 9.83 -10.58 0.47
N LEU A 72 8.95 -10.34 -0.50
CA LEU A 72 7.92 -11.29 -0.88
C LEU A 72 8.54 -12.59 -1.42
N ALA A 73 9.51 -12.49 -2.34
CA ALA A 73 10.22 -13.65 -2.89
C ALA A 73 10.87 -14.51 -1.78
N ARG A 74 11.42 -13.87 -0.74
CA ARG A 74 12.00 -14.57 0.41
C ARG A 74 10.96 -15.31 1.23
N LEU A 75 9.75 -14.75 1.41
CA LEU A 75 8.65 -15.44 2.09
C LEU A 75 8.23 -16.69 1.30
N LEU A 76 8.03 -16.54 -0.02
CA LEU A 76 7.65 -17.63 -0.91
C LEU A 76 8.71 -18.75 -0.92
N ALA A 77 9.99 -18.39 -1.05
CA ALA A 77 11.10 -19.35 -1.00
C ALA A 77 11.24 -20.06 0.35
N SER A 78 10.63 -19.54 1.42
CA SER A 78 10.58 -20.18 2.73
C SER A 78 9.43 -21.19 2.87
N GLY A 79 8.68 -21.45 1.78
CA GLY A 79 7.58 -22.42 1.73
C GLY A 79 6.23 -21.84 2.14
N ILE A 80 6.11 -20.52 2.30
CA ILE A 80 4.82 -19.86 2.57
C ILE A 80 4.03 -19.81 1.26
N ASP A 81 2.80 -20.33 1.30
CA ASP A 81 1.89 -20.29 0.15
C ASP A 81 1.43 -18.83 -0.10
N PRO A 82 1.41 -18.32 -1.35
CA PRO A 82 0.90 -16.98 -1.65
C PRO A 82 -0.49 -16.71 -1.06
N ASP A 83 -1.37 -17.71 -1.01
CA ASP A 83 -2.72 -17.58 -0.43
C ASP A 83 -2.73 -17.48 1.10
N GLN A 84 -1.59 -17.49 1.75
CA GLN A 84 -1.45 -17.17 3.18
C GLN A 84 -0.98 -15.74 3.41
N ILE A 85 -0.61 -15.00 2.36
CA ILE A 85 0.02 -13.69 2.45
C ILE A 85 -0.99 -12.59 2.12
N VAL A 86 -1.11 -11.64 3.04
CA VAL A 86 -1.70 -10.33 2.80
C VAL A 86 -0.57 -9.32 2.65
N VAL A 87 -0.56 -8.54 1.58
CA VAL A 87 0.41 -7.44 1.40
C VAL A 87 -0.28 -6.11 1.62
N GLY A 88 0.39 -5.12 2.20
CA GLY A 88 -0.24 -3.81 2.32
C GLY A 88 0.52 -2.78 3.12
N GLY A 89 0.07 -1.54 3.00
CA GLY A 89 0.68 -0.40 3.66
C GLY A 89 -0.16 0.86 3.62
N ASP A 90 0.36 1.91 4.23
CA ASP A 90 -0.22 3.25 4.29
C ASP A 90 0.56 4.24 3.42
N SER A 91 -0.11 5.23 2.82
CA SER A 91 0.52 6.32 2.05
C SER A 91 1.52 5.83 0.98
N ALA A 92 2.82 6.10 1.18
CA ALA A 92 3.89 5.58 0.34
C ALA A 92 4.03 4.04 0.40
N GLY A 93 3.71 3.41 1.52
CA GLY A 93 3.57 1.95 1.64
C GLY A 93 2.33 1.42 0.91
N GLY A 94 1.25 2.20 0.89
CA GLY A 94 0.07 1.95 0.04
C GLY A 94 0.44 2.02 -1.44
N ASN A 95 1.23 3.03 -1.84
CA ASN A 95 1.83 3.09 -3.17
C ASN A 95 2.73 1.89 -3.45
N LEU A 96 3.63 1.52 -2.54
CA LEU A 96 4.54 0.37 -2.70
C LEU A 96 3.78 -0.94 -2.88
N THR A 97 2.63 -1.09 -2.22
CA THR A 97 1.70 -2.20 -2.45
C THR A 97 1.20 -2.20 -3.89
N ALA A 98 0.73 -1.05 -4.39
CA ALA A 98 0.27 -0.92 -5.77
C ALA A 98 1.41 -1.16 -6.79
N GLN A 99 2.64 -0.67 -6.51
CA GLN A 99 3.81 -0.95 -7.34
C GLN A 99 4.12 -2.46 -7.39
N LEU A 100 4.06 -3.14 -6.24
CA LEU A 100 4.33 -4.58 -6.16
C LEU A 100 3.29 -5.40 -6.95
N LEU A 101 2.01 -5.06 -6.83
CA LEU A 101 0.94 -5.68 -7.63
C LEU A 101 1.14 -5.41 -9.12
N GLY A 102 1.49 -4.17 -9.49
CA GLY A 102 1.81 -3.79 -10.86
C GLY A 102 3.02 -4.55 -11.40
N HIS A 103 4.05 -4.75 -10.58
CA HIS A 103 5.25 -5.51 -10.92
C HIS A 103 4.96 -6.99 -11.18
N ILE A 104 4.03 -7.59 -10.44
CA ILE A 104 3.58 -8.98 -10.67
C ILE A 104 2.90 -9.12 -12.04
N LEU A 105 2.15 -8.10 -12.49
CA LEU A 105 1.49 -8.12 -13.79
C LEU A 105 2.43 -7.73 -14.94
N HIS A 106 3.27 -6.74 -14.69
CA HIS A 106 4.19 -6.11 -15.64
C HIS A 106 5.57 -6.03 -14.99
N PRO A 107 6.44 -7.03 -15.18
CA PRO A 107 7.77 -7.03 -14.56
C PRO A 107 8.56 -5.77 -14.94
N HIS A 108 9.05 -5.09 -13.91
CA HIS A 108 9.87 -3.90 -14.06
C HIS A 108 11.30 -4.35 -14.44
N PRO A 109 11.95 -3.78 -15.47
CA PRO A 109 13.21 -4.30 -16.00
C PRO A 109 14.39 -4.27 -15.02
N ARG A 110 14.32 -3.38 -14.03
CA ARG A 110 15.33 -3.23 -12.95
C ARG A 110 14.98 -4.01 -11.66
N VAL A 111 13.94 -4.83 -11.65
CA VAL A 111 13.49 -5.58 -10.46
C VAL A 111 13.38 -7.04 -10.84
N GLU A 112 13.92 -7.93 -10.00
CA GLU A 112 13.80 -9.37 -10.21
C GLU A 112 12.33 -9.79 -10.30
N PRO A 113 11.90 -10.49 -11.37
CA PRO A 113 10.52 -10.90 -11.55
C PRO A 113 10.01 -11.76 -10.39
N LEU A 114 8.75 -11.53 -10.02
CA LEU A 114 8.03 -12.34 -9.05
C LEU A 114 7.06 -13.28 -9.76
N GLU A 115 7.27 -14.58 -9.63
CA GLU A 115 6.32 -15.59 -10.07
C GLU A 115 5.50 -16.11 -8.90
N LEU A 116 4.18 -15.96 -9.00
CA LEU A 116 3.24 -16.49 -8.02
C LEU A 116 2.63 -17.80 -8.54
N THR A 117 2.64 -18.85 -7.71
CA THR A 117 1.96 -20.12 -8.02
C THR A 117 0.43 -19.99 -7.94
N ARG A 118 -0.06 -19.00 -7.19
CA ARG A 118 -1.45 -18.56 -7.11
C ARG A 118 -1.50 -17.13 -6.55
N PRO A 119 -2.62 -16.41 -6.68
CA PRO A 119 -2.73 -15.03 -6.22
C PRO A 119 -2.54 -14.91 -4.71
N LEU A 120 -2.04 -13.77 -4.26
CA LEU A 120 -1.99 -13.41 -2.85
C LEU A 120 -3.40 -13.43 -2.24
N ARG A 121 -3.49 -13.69 -0.93
CA ARG A 121 -4.79 -13.76 -0.24
C ARG A 121 -5.55 -12.45 -0.41
N ALA A 122 -4.88 -11.34 -0.12
CA ALA A 122 -5.43 -10.02 -0.22
C ALA A 122 -4.32 -8.96 -0.31
N ALA A 123 -4.70 -7.77 -0.74
CA ALA A 123 -3.90 -6.57 -0.63
C ALA A 123 -4.69 -5.47 0.09
N PHE A 124 -4.02 -4.59 0.82
CA PHE A 124 -4.66 -3.37 1.33
C PHE A 124 -3.78 -2.15 1.13
N THR A 125 -4.43 -1.01 0.98
CA THR A 125 -3.80 0.30 0.91
C THR A 125 -4.58 1.29 1.73
N VAL A 126 -3.91 1.94 2.66
CA VAL A 126 -4.45 3.04 3.45
C VAL A 126 -3.95 4.34 2.84
N SER A 127 -4.84 5.27 2.51
CA SER A 127 -4.45 6.59 1.99
C SER A 127 -3.45 6.53 0.81
N PRO A 128 -3.62 5.67 -0.22
CA PRO A 128 -2.53 5.39 -1.16
C PRO A 128 -2.09 6.62 -1.95
N TRP A 129 -0.79 6.90 -1.95
CA TRP A 129 -0.18 7.95 -2.77
C TRP A 129 0.16 7.44 -4.18
N VAL A 130 -0.83 7.34 -5.07
CA VAL A 130 -0.73 6.61 -6.35
C VAL A 130 -0.70 7.48 -7.61
N SER A 131 -0.59 8.80 -7.45
CA SER A 131 -0.44 9.77 -8.54
C SER A 131 0.50 10.91 -8.15
N THR A 132 1.23 11.42 -9.14
CA THR A 132 2.00 12.67 -9.02
C THR A 132 1.12 13.93 -9.03
N SER A 133 -0.16 13.81 -9.38
CA SER A 133 -1.06 14.95 -9.55
C SER A 133 -1.44 15.60 -8.22
N ILE A 134 -1.24 16.91 -8.16
CA ILE A 134 -1.69 17.80 -7.08
C ILE A 134 -2.85 18.72 -7.52
N ASN A 135 -3.54 18.36 -8.60
CA ASN A 135 -4.59 19.20 -9.20
C ASN A 135 -6.02 18.64 -8.99
N ALA A 136 -6.17 17.57 -8.20
CA ALA A 136 -7.47 16.96 -7.97
C ALA A 136 -8.40 17.86 -7.12
N PRO A 137 -9.73 17.73 -7.23
CA PRO A 137 -10.69 18.48 -6.41
C PRO A 137 -10.41 18.42 -4.90
N SER A 138 -10.11 17.24 -4.38
CA SER A 138 -9.69 17.00 -2.98
C SER A 138 -8.55 17.90 -2.52
N VAL A 139 -7.58 18.21 -3.38
CA VAL A 139 -6.48 19.11 -3.04
C VAL A 139 -7.00 20.50 -2.73
N LYS A 140 -7.91 21.04 -3.55
CA LYS A 140 -8.51 22.36 -3.33
C LYS A 140 -9.40 22.38 -2.09
N GLU A 141 -10.15 21.31 -1.86
CA GLU A 141 -11.06 21.16 -0.73
C GLU A 141 -10.31 21.07 0.61
N ASN A 142 -9.21 20.32 0.64
CA ASN A 142 -8.60 19.87 1.88
C ASN A 142 -7.21 20.45 2.20
N LYS A 143 -6.61 21.28 1.33
CA LYS A 143 -5.27 21.87 1.56
C LYS A 143 -5.10 22.69 2.85
N HIS A 144 -6.19 23.02 3.54
CA HIS A 144 -6.20 23.74 4.82
C HIS A 144 -6.75 22.90 5.98
N ILE A 145 -7.03 21.62 5.73
CA ILE A 145 -7.62 20.67 6.69
C ILE A 145 -6.66 19.52 6.93
N ASP A 146 -6.13 18.94 5.85
CA ASP A 146 -5.25 17.78 5.92
C ASP A 146 -3.91 18.11 6.58
N MET A 147 -3.28 17.08 7.14
CA MET A 147 -1.92 17.15 7.65
C MET A 147 -0.87 17.24 6.54
N LEU A 148 -1.21 16.80 5.32
CA LEU A 148 -0.39 16.98 4.14
C LEU A 148 -0.66 18.33 3.46
N SER A 149 0.39 18.92 2.89
CA SER A 149 0.26 20.07 2.00
C SER A 149 0.60 19.70 0.55
N PRO A 150 -0.02 20.37 -0.45
CA PRO A 150 0.31 20.18 -1.85
C PRO A 150 1.80 20.45 -2.14
N GLU A 151 2.38 21.48 -1.51
CA GLU A 151 3.76 21.89 -1.70
C GLU A 151 4.74 20.84 -1.17
N HIS A 152 4.45 20.27 0.02
CA HIS A 152 5.25 19.19 0.59
C HIS A 152 5.15 17.92 -0.26
N THR A 153 3.95 17.56 -0.71
CA THR A 153 3.73 16.38 -1.60
C THR A 153 4.50 16.52 -2.91
N ALA A 154 4.46 17.70 -3.53
CA ALA A 154 5.25 18.00 -4.73
C ALA A 154 6.76 17.94 -4.45
N SER A 155 7.20 18.33 -3.24
CA SER A 155 8.60 18.20 -2.84
C SER A 155 9.03 16.75 -2.68
N LEU A 156 8.17 15.90 -2.09
CA LEU A 156 8.41 14.46 -1.98
C LEU A 156 8.54 13.82 -3.37
N CYS A 157 7.64 14.13 -4.31
CA CYS A 157 7.77 13.68 -5.71
C CYS A 157 9.16 13.98 -6.28
N ARG A 158 9.63 15.23 -6.14
CA ARG A 158 10.97 15.62 -6.64
C ARG A 158 12.06 14.78 -5.98
N THR A 159 12.05 14.63 -4.66
CA THR A 159 13.08 13.88 -3.94
C THR A 159 13.10 12.40 -4.32
N VAL A 160 11.92 11.77 -4.45
CA VAL A 160 11.77 10.34 -4.75
C VAL A 160 12.22 10.00 -6.17
N PHE A 161 11.95 10.90 -7.13
CA PHE A 161 12.18 10.65 -8.55
C PHE A 161 13.40 11.35 -9.15
N GLU A 162 14.12 12.18 -8.37
CA GLU A 162 15.35 12.83 -8.80
C GLU A 162 16.36 11.82 -9.34
N GLY A 163 16.75 11.98 -10.61
CA GLY A 163 17.73 11.12 -11.29
C GLY A 163 17.22 9.71 -11.60
N THR A 164 15.90 9.48 -11.57
CA THR A 164 15.28 8.19 -11.89
C THR A 164 14.65 8.18 -13.28
N ASP A 165 14.26 6.99 -13.75
CA ASP A 165 13.64 6.80 -15.07
C ASP A 165 12.13 7.14 -15.08
N HIS A 166 11.55 7.50 -13.93
CA HIS A 166 10.10 7.64 -13.72
C HIS A 166 9.41 8.51 -14.79
N GLU A 167 9.96 9.70 -15.08
CA GLU A 167 9.33 10.59 -16.07
C GLU A 167 9.31 9.97 -17.48
N SER A 168 10.36 9.22 -17.83
CA SER A 168 10.45 8.53 -19.11
C SER A 168 9.46 7.37 -19.19
N GLU A 169 9.35 6.60 -18.10
CA GLU A 169 8.39 5.50 -17.96
C GLU A 169 6.96 6.02 -18.06
N GLN A 170 6.62 7.09 -17.34
CA GLN A 170 5.29 7.70 -17.37
C GLN A 170 4.93 8.23 -18.76
N ARG A 171 5.87 8.86 -19.48
CA ARG A 171 5.65 9.30 -20.88
C ARG A 171 5.37 8.13 -21.83
N GLN A 172 5.83 6.93 -21.49
CA GLN A 172 5.55 5.69 -22.23
C GLN A 172 4.25 5.02 -21.76
N GLY A 173 3.53 5.62 -20.81
CA GLY A 173 2.30 5.06 -20.24
C GLY A 173 2.54 3.93 -19.22
N LEU A 174 3.77 3.79 -18.72
CA LEU A 174 4.15 2.73 -17.78
C LEU A 174 3.87 3.18 -16.34
N GLY A 175 3.06 2.39 -15.62
CA GLY A 175 2.52 2.74 -14.30
C GLY A 175 3.28 2.19 -13.11
N TRP A 176 4.56 1.85 -13.24
CA TRP A 176 5.30 1.17 -12.17
C TRP A 176 5.42 2.01 -10.88
N ALA A 177 5.71 3.31 -10.99
CA ALA A 177 5.86 4.19 -9.84
C ALA A 177 4.52 4.76 -9.33
N MET A 178 3.71 5.28 -10.25
CA MET A 178 2.49 6.03 -9.95
C MET A 178 1.37 5.50 -10.85
N PRO A 179 0.68 4.43 -10.43
CA PRO A 179 -0.10 3.64 -11.37
C PRO A 179 -1.42 4.30 -11.79
N VAL A 180 -1.90 5.33 -11.08
CA VAL A 180 -3.04 6.14 -11.55
C VAL A 180 -2.66 7.05 -12.73
N ASP A 181 -1.37 7.36 -12.88
CA ASP A 181 -0.86 8.19 -13.97
C ASP A 181 -0.69 7.40 -15.28
N ALA A 182 -0.82 6.07 -15.23
CA ALA A 182 -0.84 5.20 -16.40
C ALA A 182 -2.26 4.98 -16.94
N ASP A 183 -2.33 4.24 -18.05
CA ASP A 183 -3.60 3.83 -18.65
C ASP A 183 -4.44 3.00 -17.65
N GLU A 184 -5.76 3.12 -17.70
CA GLU A 184 -6.62 2.39 -16.78
C GLU A 184 -6.54 0.85 -16.94
N THR A 185 -6.05 0.35 -18.07
CA THR A 185 -5.77 -1.07 -18.34
C THR A 185 -4.54 -1.60 -17.60
N TRP A 186 -3.75 -0.74 -16.94
CA TRP A 186 -2.50 -1.15 -16.26
C TRP A 186 -2.70 -2.28 -15.26
N PHE A 187 -3.86 -2.37 -14.60
CA PHE A 187 -4.20 -3.46 -13.68
C PHE A 187 -5.16 -4.49 -14.25
N ASP A 188 -5.30 -4.61 -15.57
CA ASP A 188 -6.11 -5.68 -16.15
C ASP A 188 -5.52 -7.06 -15.79
N GLY A 189 -6.37 -7.94 -15.26
CA GLY A 189 -5.95 -9.26 -14.79
C GLY A 189 -5.33 -9.24 -13.40
N LEU A 190 -5.66 -8.25 -12.56
CA LEU A 190 -5.19 -8.14 -11.17
C LEU A 190 -5.46 -9.39 -10.34
N SER A 191 -6.45 -10.20 -10.71
CA SER A 191 -6.72 -11.49 -10.08
C SER A 191 -5.56 -12.48 -10.14
N LYS A 192 -4.57 -12.29 -11.03
CA LYS A 192 -3.31 -13.04 -11.01
C LYS A 192 -2.42 -12.68 -9.82
N ALA A 193 -2.53 -11.46 -9.31
CA ALA A 193 -1.70 -10.94 -8.23
C ALA A 193 -2.38 -11.04 -6.86
N THR A 194 -3.67 -10.74 -6.75
CA THR A 194 -4.42 -10.78 -5.48
C THR A 194 -5.89 -11.15 -5.66
N LYS A 195 -6.48 -11.83 -4.68
CA LYS A 195 -7.93 -12.16 -4.68
C LYS A 195 -8.82 -11.02 -4.19
N ALA A 196 -8.29 -10.19 -3.30
CA ALA A 196 -9.01 -9.07 -2.70
C ALA A 196 -8.14 -7.82 -2.62
N LEU A 197 -8.76 -6.66 -2.67
CA LEU A 197 -8.13 -5.36 -2.48
C LEU A 197 -8.98 -4.49 -1.57
N TYR A 198 -8.37 -3.95 -0.53
CA TYR A 198 -8.98 -2.94 0.33
C TYR A 198 -8.31 -1.59 0.17
N VAL A 199 -9.10 -0.58 -0.11
CA VAL A 199 -8.62 0.80 -0.23
C VAL A 199 -9.37 1.63 0.81
N THR A 200 -8.64 2.32 1.68
CA THR A 200 -9.24 3.29 2.60
C THR A 200 -8.78 4.69 2.25
N VAL A 201 -9.69 5.65 2.30
CA VAL A 201 -9.39 7.08 2.22
C VAL A 201 -10.22 7.85 3.23
N GLY A 202 -9.62 8.87 3.82
CA GLY A 202 -10.30 9.91 4.59
C GLY A 202 -10.85 10.99 3.66
N ARG A 203 -12.03 11.53 3.99
CA ARG A 203 -12.65 12.61 3.19
C ARG A 203 -11.87 13.91 3.26
N GLN A 204 -11.06 14.08 4.31
CA GLN A 204 -10.26 15.27 4.56
C GLN A 204 -8.84 15.16 4.01
N GLU A 205 -8.55 14.13 3.21
CA GLU A 205 -7.24 13.99 2.56
C GLU A 205 -7.10 14.85 1.30
N ILE A 206 -5.93 15.47 1.08
CA ILE A 206 -5.62 16.13 -0.21
C ILE A 206 -5.40 15.11 -1.33
N ILE A 207 -4.99 13.88 -1.00
CA ILE A 207 -4.79 12.80 -1.97
C ILE A 207 -5.99 11.85 -2.06
N ARG A 208 -7.11 12.15 -1.38
CA ARG A 208 -8.33 11.34 -1.37
C ARG A 208 -8.71 10.83 -2.75
N ASP A 209 -8.76 11.74 -3.73
CA ASP A 209 -9.26 11.39 -5.06
C ASP A 209 -8.32 10.43 -5.80
N GLN A 210 -7.02 10.37 -5.45
CA GLN A 210 -6.10 9.38 -6.01
C GLN A 210 -6.55 7.96 -5.66
N GLY A 211 -6.85 7.71 -4.38
CA GLY A 211 -7.37 6.42 -3.91
C GLY A 211 -8.76 6.10 -4.46
N LEU A 212 -9.65 7.10 -4.55
CA LEU A 212 -10.99 6.92 -5.14
C LEU A 212 -10.91 6.51 -6.61
N VAL A 213 -10.14 7.23 -7.42
CA VAL A 213 -9.96 6.94 -8.84
C VAL A 213 -9.34 5.57 -9.04
N TRP A 214 -8.33 5.23 -8.24
CA TRP A 214 -7.67 3.92 -8.33
C TRP A 214 -8.61 2.75 -8.00
N ALA A 215 -9.30 2.83 -6.86
CA ALA A 215 -10.25 1.80 -6.43
C ALA A 215 -11.41 1.64 -7.43
N ASP A 216 -11.89 2.73 -8.00
CA ASP A 216 -12.93 2.71 -9.03
C ASP A 216 -12.46 2.05 -10.33
N ARG A 217 -11.26 2.40 -10.83
CA ARG A 217 -10.66 1.77 -12.01
C ARG A 217 -10.52 0.26 -11.82
N ILE A 218 -9.94 -0.18 -10.69
CA ILE A 218 -9.77 -1.60 -10.41
C ILE A 218 -11.12 -2.32 -10.35
N ARG A 219 -12.09 -1.80 -9.60
CA ARG A 219 -13.42 -2.40 -9.45
C ARG A 219 -14.21 -2.46 -10.76
N ARG A 220 -14.00 -1.51 -11.68
CA ARG A 220 -14.62 -1.55 -13.01
C ARG A 220 -14.01 -2.64 -13.89
N ARG A 221 -12.69 -2.81 -13.85
CA ARG A 221 -11.94 -3.63 -14.82
C ARG A 221 -11.62 -5.05 -14.35
N ASN A 222 -11.61 -5.30 -13.04
CA ASN A 222 -11.28 -6.59 -12.43
C ASN A 222 -12.46 -7.12 -11.61
N LYS A 223 -13.48 -7.68 -12.30
CA LYS A 223 -14.72 -8.18 -11.68
C LYS A 223 -14.53 -9.42 -10.81
N ASP A 224 -13.41 -10.09 -10.99
CA ASP A 224 -12.95 -11.29 -10.29
C ASP A 224 -12.10 -10.98 -9.04
N VAL A 225 -11.80 -9.70 -8.77
CA VAL A 225 -11.14 -9.25 -7.54
C VAL A 225 -12.18 -8.64 -6.60
N GLN A 226 -12.19 -9.07 -5.34
CA GLN A 226 -13.04 -8.46 -4.33
C GLN A 226 -12.47 -7.10 -3.92
N VAL A 227 -13.01 -6.01 -4.47
CA VAL A 227 -12.59 -4.64 -4.14
C VAL A 227 -13.52 -4.05 -3.08
N THR A 228 -12.96 -3.67 -1.95
CA THR A 228 -13.64 -2.90 -0.90
C THR A 228 -13.03 -1.50 -0.86
N LEU A 229 -13.86 -0.46 -0.96
CA LEU A 229 -13.45 0.93 -0.82
C LEU A 229 -14.15 1.52 0.39
N GLU A 230 -13.37 1.99 1.36
CA GLU A 230 -13.87 2.69 2.55
C GLU A 230 -13.55 4.19 2.44
N ILE A 231 -14.55 5.03 2.70
CA ILE A 231 -14.42 6.48 2.69
C ILE A 231 -14.86 7.01 4.05
N ALA A 232 -13.91 7.48 4.87
CA ALA A 232 -14.19 7.91 6.24
C ALA A 232 -14.42 9.42 6.32
N ASP A 233 -15.58 9.85 6.83
CA ASP A 233 -16.01 11.26 6.81
C ASP A 233 -15.10 12.23 7.59
N ASN A 234 -14.56 11.78 8.72
CA ASN A 234 -13.84 12.65 9.67
C ASN A 234 -12.35 12.29 9.80
N GLU A 235 -11.77 11.73 8.75
CA GLU A 235 -10.38 11.29 8.75
C GLU A 235 -9.54 12.09 7.76
N ALA A 236 -8.38 12.54 8.24
CA ALA A 236 -7.28 13.09 7.45
C ALA A 236 -6.33 11.96 7.00
N HIS A 237 -5.21 12.34 6.38
CA HIS A 237 -4.26 11.37 5.84
C HIS A 237 -3.70 10.43 6.92
N ASP A 238 -3.64 9.13 6.61
CA ASP A 238 -3.11 8.08 7.49
C ASP A 238 -3.69 8.09 8.91
N PHE A 239 -5.00 8.29 9.04
CA PHE A 239 -5.62 8.38 10.36
C PHE A 239 -5.41 7.13 11.24
N ILE A 240 -5.30 5.94 10.63
CA ILE A 240 -4.96 4.70 11.36
C ILE A 240 -3.54 4.74 11.97
N LEU A 241 -2.62 5.47 11.36
CA LEU A 241 -1.29 5.71 11.92
C LEU A 241 -1.38 6.64 13.13
N LEU A 242 -2.25 7.66 13.11
CA LEU A 242 -2.49 8.51 14.28
C LEU A 242 -3.05 7.70 15.45
N GLU A 243 -4.01 6.81 15.18
CA GLU A 243 -4.52 5.85 16.16
C GLU A 243 -3.38 5.00 16.76
N GLY A 244 -2.49 4.45 15.93
CA GLY A 244 -1.32 3.70 16.36
C GLY A 244 -0.32 4.54 17.17
N MET A 245 -0.03 5.77 16.76
CA MET A 245 0.87 6.70 17.46
C MET A 245 0.35 7.07 18.86
N HIS A 246 -0.97 7.11 19.03
CA HIS A 246 -1.61 7.37 20.31
C HIS A 246 -1.97 6.09 21.08
N ASN A 247 -1.67 4.91 20.53
CA ASN A 247 -2.04 3.61 21.07
C ASN A 247 -3.54 3.52 21.41
N VAL A 248 -4.38 3.97 20.48
CA VAL A 248 -5.84 3.95 20.58
C VAL A 248 -6.39 3.05 19.49
N VAL A 249 -7.33 2.16 19.86
CA VAL A 249 -8.14 1.44 18.88
C VAL A 249 -9.34 2.34 18.53
N GLY A 250 -9.21 3.12 17.46
CA GLY A 250 -10.27 3.98 16.95
C GLY A 250 -11.03 3.34 15.79
N ASP A 251 -11.86 4.15 15.14
CA ASP A 251 -12.74 3.69 14.07
C ASP A 251 -11.94 3.17 12.87
N ALA A 252 -10.79 3.76 12.53
CA ALA A 252 -9.98 3.29 11.40
C ALA A 252 -9.43 1.88 11.64
N THR A 253 -8.91 1.63 12.85
CA THR A 253 -8.45 0.31 13.27
C THR A 253 -9.61 -0.69 13.31
N VAL A 254 -10.78 -0.32 13.84
CA VAL A 254 -11.95 -1.22 13.89
C VAL A 254 -12.41 -1.63 12.49
N ARG A 255 -12.46 -0.69 11.54
CA ARG A 255 -12.83 -0.99 10.15
C ARG A 255 -11.79 -1.88 9.48
N MET A 256 -10.50 -1.60 9.67
CA MET A 256 -9.42 -2.45 9.16
C MET A 256 -9.52 -3.86 9.73
N ARG A 257 -9.74 -4.04 11.05
CA ARG A 257 -9.93 -5.36 11.67
C ARG A 257 -11.08 -6.14 11.05
N LYS A 258 -12.21 -5.47 10.81
CA LYS A 258 -13.39 -6.09 10.21
C LYS A 258 -13.07 -6.61 8.80
N TRP A 259 -12.41 -5.80 7.98
CA TRP A 259 -11.99 -6.24 6.65
C TRP A 259 -10.96 -7.37 6.74
N PHE A 260 -9.92 -7.20 7.56
CA PHE A 260 -8.85 -8.17 7.73
C PHE A 260 -9.40 -9.53 8.13
N SER A 261 -10.29 -9.56 9.13
CA SER A 261 -10.98 -10.78 9.60
C SER A 261 -11.82 -11.48 8.54
N SER A 262 -12.27 -10.76 7.51
CA SER A 262 -13.07 -11.33 6.42
C SER A 262 -12.24 -12.02 5.34
N VAL A 263 -10.93 -11.74 5.28
CA VAL A 263 -10.03 -12.27 4.25
C VAL A 263 -9.01 -13.29 4.80
N ILE A 264 -8.80 -13.35 6.12
CA ILE A 264 -7.86 -14.31 6.74
C ILE A 264 -8.51 -15.63 7.12
#